data_AF-A0A538NYN4-F1
#
_entry.id   AF-A0A538NYN4-F1
#
_cell.length_a   1.000
_cell.length_b   1.000
_cell.length_c   1.000
_cell.angle_alpha   90.00
_cell.angle_beta   90.00
_cell.angle_gamma   90.00
#
_symmetry.space_group_name_H-M   'P 1'
#
loop_
_entity.id
_entity.type
_entity.pdbx_description
1 polymer ?
#
loop_
_entity_poly.entity_id
_entity_poly.type
_entity_poly.pdbx_seq_one_letter_code
_entity_poly.pdbx_strand_id
1 'polypeptide(L)'
;MRTNDLLLRQTRMHFPRLDVAEIKIAPINKGGSDRKFYRIRCSPEQTLILVKYNREREENRHYVQIAQFLNAYEIRVPKIYFHDPAEGLIWVEDLGESDLYSFRRFIVCPNRSAWK
;
A
#
# COMPACT_ATOMS: atom_id res chain seq x y z
N MET A 1 24.08 4.19 0.43
CA MET A 1 23.15 3.58 -0.55
C MET A 1 21.78 4.20 -0.33
N ARG A 2 21.15 4.81 -1.35
CA ARG A 2 19.83 5.43 -1.17
C ARG A 2 18.82 4.29 -0.97
N THR A 3 17.92 4.41 0.01
CA THR A 3 16.89 3.40 0.32
C THR A 3 16.14 2.93 -0.93
N ASN A 4 15.94 3.81 -1.91
CA ASN A 4 15.28 3.50 -3.17
C ASN A 4 16.02 2.46 -4.03
N ASP A 5 17.35 2.42 -4.01
CA ASP A 5 18.15 1.47 -4.82
C ASP A 5 17.96 0.04 -4.30
N LEU A 6 17.87 -0.14 -2.98
CA LEU A 6 17.61 -1.42 -2.33
C LEU A 6 16.20 -1.92 -2.64
N LEU A 7 15.20 -1.04 -2.50
CA LEU A 7 13.80 -1.37 -2.77
C LEU A 7 13.58 -1.73 -4.25
N LEU A 8 14.27 -1.03 -5.17
CA LEU A 8 14.23 -1.33 -6.60
C LEU A 8 14.86 -2.70 -6.90
N ARG A 9 16.00 -3.01 -6.28
CA ARG A 9 16.65 -4.33 -6.41
C ARG A 9 15.75 -5.45 -5.90
N GLN A 10 15.16 -5.31 -4.72
CA GLN A 10 14.25 -6.32 -4.14
C GLN A 10 12.99 -6.50 -4.99
N THR A 11 12.39 -5.39 -5.46
CA THR A 11 11.23 -5.46 -6.35
C THR A 11 11.57 -6.20 -7.65
N ARG A 12 12.75 -5.94 -8.25
CA ARG A 12 13.21 -6.67 -9.44
C ARG A 12 13.40 -8.17 -9.19
N MET A 13 13.89 -8.57 -8.01
CA MET A 13 14.07 -10.00 -7.69
C MET A 13 12.73 -10.74 -7.63
N HIS A 14 11.69 -10.10 -7.09
CA HIS A 14 10.37 -10.73 -6.94
C HIS A 14 9.46 -10.54 -8.16
N PHE A 15 9.73 -9.52 -8.98
CA PHE A 15 8.95 -9.20 -10.17
C PHE A 15 9.86 -8.96 -11.39
N PRO A 16 10.53 -10.01 -11.91
CA PRO A 16 11.50 -9.89 -13.01
C PRO A 16 10.88 -9.47 -14.35
N ARG A 17 9.55 -9.52 -14.46
CA ARG A 17 8.79 -9.11 -15.65
C ARG A 17 8.55 -7.59 -15.73
N LEU A 18 8.85 -6.84 -14.67
CA LEU A 18 8.69 -5.39 -14.66
C LEU A 18 9.87 -4.72 -15.35
N ASP A 19 9.60 -3.79 -16.26
CA ASP A 19 10.65 -3.05 -16.94
C ASP A 19 11.29 -2.04 -15.97
N VAL A 20 12.56 -2.30 -15.64
CA VAL A 20 13.33 -1.55 -14.65
C VAL A 20 13.57 -0.10 -15.08
N ALA A 21 13.62 0.18 -16.38
CA ALA A 21 13.86 1.52 -16.90
C ALA A 21 12.70 2.48 -16.58
N GLU A 22 11.50 1.95 -16.37
CA GLU A 22 10.29 2.75 -16.10
C GLU A 22 9.87 2.75 -14.64
N ILE A 23 10.56 2.00 -13.76
CA ILE A 23 10.23 1.91 -12.34
C ILE A 23 10.45 3.26 -11.64
N LYS A 24 9.36 3.91 -11.26
CA LYS A 24 9.36 5.11 -10.42
C LYS A 24 8.87 4.76 -9.03
N ILE A 25 9.71 4.98 -8.02
CA ILE A 25 9.37 4.79 -6.61
C ILE A 25 9.12 6.15 -5.96
N ALA A 26 7.92 6.35 -5.43
CA ALA A 26 7.53 7.57 -4.72
C ALA A 26 7.06 7.26 -3.30
N PRO A 27 7.57 7.94 -2.25
CA PRO A 27 7.08 7.75 -0.90
C PRO A 27 5.66 8.30 -0.74
N ILE A 28 4.81 7.57 -0.02
CA ILE A 28 3.47 8.01 0.40
C ILE A 28 3.57 8.47 1.86
N ASN A 29 3.47 9.78 2.09
CA ASN A 29 3.59 10.39 3.42
C ASN A 29 2.31 10.26 4.29
N LYS A 30 1.33 9.44 3.88
CA LYS A 30 0.06 9.21 4.59
C LYS A 30 0.11 7.96 5.48
N GLY A 31 1.05 7.88 6.42
CA GLY A 31 1.21 6.72 7.32
C GLY A 31 1.29 7.12 8.80
N GLY A 32 0.61 6.39 9.68
CA GLY A 32 0.49 6.70 11.12
C GLY A 32 1.01 5.64 12.09
N SER A 33 1.84 4.68 11.66
CA SER A 33 2.27 3.58 12.54
C SER A 33 3.63 3.01 12.14
N ASP A 34 4.71 3.78 12.21
CA ASP A 34 6.11 3.36 11.92
C ASP A 34 6.35 2.61 10.58
N ARG A 35 5.34 2.59 9.72
CA ARG A 35 5.29 1.93 8.42
C ARG A 35 5.50 2.97 7.35
N LYS A 36 6.43 2.69 6.44
CA LYS A 36 6.70 3.52 5.28
C LYS A 36 6.05 2.88 4.07
N PHE A 37 5.26 3.66 3.36
CA PHE A 37 4.58 3.24 2.15
C PHE A 37 5.29 3.86 0.95
N TYR A 38 5.52 3.06 -0.08
CA TYR A 38 6.12 3.49 -1.32
C TYR A 38 5.25 3.04 -2.48
N ARG A 39 4.84 3.95 -3.35
CA ARG A 39 4.21 3.61 -4.62
C ARG A 39 5.28 3.30 -5.64
N ILE A 40 5.22 2.11 -6.20
CA ILE A 40 6.06 1.66 -7.31
C ILE A 40 5.18 1.73 -8.56
N ARG A 41 5.54 2.60 -9.50
CA ARG A 41 4.92 2.66 -10.83
C ARG A 41 5.87 2.01 -11.82
N CYS A 42 5.43 0.95 -12.48
CA CYS A 42 6.21 0.23 -13.48
C CYS A 42 5.75 0.57 -14.89
N SER A 43 4.46 0.84 -15.06
CA SER A 43 3.88 1.44 -16.26
C SER A 43 2.68 2.31 -15.84
N PRO A 44 2.04 3.07 -16.75
CA PRO A 44 0.81 3.82 -16.44
C PRO A 44 -0.33 2.95 -15.88
N GLU A 45 -0.34 1.66 -16.23
CA GLU A 45 -1.38 0.69 -15.89
C GLU A 45 -0.96 -0.29 -14.79
N GLN A 46 0.35 -0.37 -14.49
CA GLN A 46 0.90 -1.29 -13.50
C GLN A 46 1.52 -0.53 -12.34
N THR A 47 0.77 -0.46 -11.24
CA THR A 47 1.21 0.14 -9.99
C THR A 47 1.08 -0.82 -8.82
N LEU A 48 2.00 -0.69 -7.88
CA LEU A 48 2.16 -1.55 -6.71
C LEU A 48 2.45 -0.66 -5.51
N ILE A 49 2.03 -1.10 -4.32
CA ILE A 49 2.42 -0.46 -3.07
C ILE A 49 3.40 -1.38 -2.35
N LEU A 50 4.56 -0.83 -2.01
CA LEU A 50 5.54 -1.46 -1.15
C LEU A 50 5.39 -0.89 0.26
N VAL A 51 5.06 -1.76 1.20
CA VAL A 51 4.98 -1.46 2.62
C VAL A 51 6.26 -1.94 3.29
N LYS A 52 6.96 -1.03 3.95
CA LYS A 52 8.11 -1.34 4.81
C LYS A 52 7.70 -1.11 6.26
N TYR A 53 7.78 -2.15 7.08
CA TYR A 53 7.49 -2.05 8.52
C TYR A 53 8.75 -2.26 9.35
N ASN A 54 8.81 -1.63 10.52
CA ASN A 54 9.86 -1.91 11.50
C ASN A 54 9.50 -3.19 12.30
N ARG A 55 10.49 -4.02 12.57
CA ARG A 55 10.40 -5.26 13.34
C ARG A 55 10.36 -5.04 14.85
N GLU A 56 10.56 -3.80 15.31
CA GLU A 56 10.45 -3.42 16.73
C GLU A 56 9.07 -3.73 17.34
N ARG A 57 8.01 -3.72 16.52
CA ARG A 57 6.67 -4.13 16.95
C ARG A 57 6.31 -5.47 16.34
N GLU A 58 6.13 -6.47 17.20
CA GLU A 58 5.68 -7.81 16.83
C GLU A 58 4.36 -7.79 16.04
N GLU A 59 3.45 -6.88 16.39
CA GLU A 59 2.16 -6.66 15.72
C GLU A 59 2.29 -6.46 14.21
N ASN A 60 3.38 -5.81 13.75
CA ASN A 60 3.60 -5.57 12.33
C ASN A 60 3.83 -6.86 11.55
N ARG A 61 4.28 -7.95 12.19
CA ARG A 61 4.47 -9.27 11.56
C ARG A 61 3.16 -9.92 11.17
N HIS A 62 2.07 -9.58 11.86
CA HIS A 62 0.75 -10.15 11.61
C HIS A 62 0.02 -9.49 10.44
N TYR A 63 0.57 -8.42 9.84
CA TYR A 63 -0.09 -7.70 8.74
C TYR A 63 -0.55 -8.64 7.62
N VAL A 64 0.34 -9.52 7.17
CA VAL A 64 0.05 -10.46 6.08
C VAL A 64 -0.96 -11.53 6.50
N GLN A 65 -0.83 -12.05 7.71
CA GLN A 65 -1.76 -13.06 8.25
C GLN A 65 -3.18 -12.48 8.39
N ILE A 66 -3.30 -11.24 8.89
CA ILE A 66 -4.59 -10.56 9.03
C ILE A 66 -5.21 -10.31 7.66
N ALA A 67 -4.44 -9.81 6.68
CA ALA A 67 -4.94 -9.57 5.33
C ALA A 67 -5.38 -10.88 4.64
N GLN A 68 -4.61 -11.95 4.77
CA GLN A 68 -4.98 -13.27 4.25
C GLN A 68 -6.25 -13.81 4.90
N PHE A 69 -6.36 -13.67 6.22
CA PHE A 69 -7.55 -14.05 6.97
C PHE A 69 -8.77 -13.29 6.46
N LEU A 70 -8.72 -11.96 6.39
CA LEU A 70 -9.82 -11.12 5.90
C LEU A 70 -10.21 -11.48 4.45
N ASN A 71 -9.23 -11.72 3.58
CA ASN A 71 -9.47 -12.14 2.20
C ASN A 71 -10.20 -13.50 2.12
N ALA A 72 -9.90 -14.43 3.04
CA ALA A 72 -10.57 -15.73 3.10
C ALA A 72 -12.07 -15.62 3.45
N TYR A 73 -12.48 -14.52 4.11
CA TYR A 73 -13.88 -14.20 4.41
C TYR A 73 -14.50 -13.23 3.39
N GLU A 74 -13.92 -13.10 2.19
CA GLU A 74 -14.41 -12.24 1.10
C GLU A 74 -14.49 -10.74 1.47
N ILE A 75 -13.77 -10.33 2.52
CA ILE A 75 -13.63 -8.93 2.88
C ILE A 75 -12.68 -8.28 1.89
N ARG A 76 -13.10 -7.14 1.30
CA ARG A 76 -12.31 -6.38 0.33
C ARG A 76 -11.07 -5.77 1.00
N VAL A 77 -9.96 -6.51 0.92
CA VAL A 77 -8.62 -6.08 1.33
C VAL A 77 -7.69 -6.00 0.12
N PRO A 78 -6.65 -5.17 0.15
CA PRO A 78 -5.65 -5.15 -0.92
C PRO A 78 -5.01 -6.53 -1.08
N LYS A 79 -4.89 -7.00 -2.33
CA LYS A 79 -4.20 -8.26 -2.60
C LYS A 79 -2.73 -8.17 -2.20
N ILE A 80 -2.24 -9.19 -1.49
CA ILE A 80 -0.80 -9.33 -1.20
C ILE A 80 -0.17 -10.13 -2.34
N TYR A 81 0.81 -9.53 -3.02
CA TYR A 81 1.58 -10.19 -4.07
C TYR A 81 2.77 -10.96 -3.50
N PHE A 82 3.49 -10.35 -2.56
CA PHE A 82 4.66 -10.95 -1.96
C PHE A 82 4.94 -10.39 -0.57
N HIS A 83 5.52 -11.20 0.31
CA HIS A 83 5.95 -10.81 1.65
C HIS A 83 7.34 -11.36 1.93
N ASP A 84 8.26 -10.45 2.24
CA ASP A 84 9.56 -10.78 2.79
C ASP A 84 9.58 -10.43 4.29
N PRO A 85 9.39 -11.42 5.18
CA PRO A 85 9.42 -11.19 6.63
C PRO A 85 10.82 -10.92 7.17
N ALA A 86 11.89 -11.31 6.45
CA ALA A 86 13.27 -11.08 6.89
C ALA A 86 13.62 -9.59 6.76
N GLU A 87 13.25 -8.99 5.64
CA GLU A 87 13.50 -7.57 5.32
C GLU A 87 12.37 -6.63 5.77
N GLY A 88 11.22 -7.19 6.17
CA GLY A 88 10.06 -6.43 6.62
C GLY A 88 9.34 -5.71 5.48
N LEU A 89 9.25 -6.35 4.32
CA LEU A 89 8.74 -5.79 3.08
C LEU A 89 7.52 -6.54 2.58
N ILE A 90 6.50 -5.80 2.17
CA ILE A 90 5.24 -6.36 1.66
C ILE A 90 4.88 -5.64 0.38
N TRP A 91 4.70 -6.39 -0.70
CA TRP A 91 4.18 -5.88 -1.96
C TRP A 91 2.68 -6.16 -2.02
N VAL A 92 1.90 -5.09 -2.11
CA VAL A 92 0.43 -5.13 -2.12
C VAL A 92 -0.12 -4.38 -3.32
N GLU A 93 -1.37 -4.69 -3.65
CA GLU A 93 -2.17 -3.99 -4.66
C GLU A 93 -2.31 -2.50 -4.38
N ASP A 94 -2.18 -1.69 -5.43
CA ASP A 94 -2.44 -0.26 -5.37
C ASP A 94 -3.92 0.02 -5.63
N LEU A 95 -4.64 0.41 -4.58
CA LEU A 95 -6.06 0.78 -4.65
C LEU A 95 -6.29 2.24 -5.12
N GLY A 96 -5.22 2.94 -5.52
CA GLY A 96 -5.28 4.29 -6.03
C GLY A 96 -5.05 5.37 -4.97
N GLU A 97 -5.53 6.58 -5.25
CA GLU A 97 -5.21 7.79 -4.47
C GLU A 97 -6.40 8.35 -3.68
N SER A 98 -7.61 7.85 -3.95
CA SER A 98 -8.84 8.31 -3.30
C SER A 98 -8.99 7.69 -1.91
N ASP A 99 -9.03 8.55 -0.90
CA ASP A 99 -9.35 8.18 0.47
C ASP A 99 -10.71 8.76 0.88
N LEU A 100 -11.27 8.31 2.02
CA LEU A 100 -12.53 8.82 2.55
C LEU A 100 -12.53 10.35 2.75
N TYR A 101 -11.37 10.93 3.11
CA TYR A 101 -11.24 12.37 3.32
C TYR A 101 -11.44 13.16 2.01
N SER A 102 -11.02 12.58 0.88
CA SER A 102 -11.21 13.13 -0.47
C SER A 102 -12.70 13.26 -0.84
N PHE A 103 -13.58 12.46 -0.24
CA PHE A 103 -15.04 12.50 -0.45
C PHE A 103 -15.79 13.49 0.46
N ARG A 104 -15.10 14.22 1.35
CA ARG A 104 -15.73 15.16 2.30
C ARG A 104 -16.66 16.21 1.65
N ARG A 105 -16.41 16.59 0.39
CA ARG A 105 -17.24 17.58 -0.34
C ARG A 105 -18.53 17.02 -0.94
N PHE A 106 -18.71 15.71 -0.99
CA PHE A 106 -19.91 15.09 -1.60
C PHE A 106 -21.06 14.85 -0.61
N ILE A 107 -20.84 15.03 0.70
CA ILE A 107 -21.91 15.02 1.69
C ILE A 107 -22.42 16.46 1.85
N VAL A 108 -23.18 16.94 0.87
CA VAL A 108 -24.15 18.00 1.11
C VAL A 108 -25.38 17.30 1.69
N CYS A 109 -25.63 17.45 2.99
CA CYS A 109 -26.92 17.05 3.56
C CYS A 109 -28.02 17.78 2.76
N PRO A 110 -28.93 17.07 2.07
CA PRO A 110 -30.09 17.72 1.52
C PRO A 110 -30.97 18.15 2.70
N ASN A 111 -31.14 19.45 2.84
CA ASN A 111 -32.19 20.09 3.60
C ASN A 111 -32.07 20.11 5.15
N ARG A 112 -31.58 21.25 5.66
CA ARG A 112 -31.59 21.64 7.08
C ARG A 112 -32.91 22.33 7.49
N SER A 113 -34.04 22.01 6.86
CA SER A 113 -35.32 22.72 7.05
C SER A 113 -36.49 21.87 7.57
N ALA A 114 -36.24 20.66 8.09
CA ALA A 114 -37.27 19.78 8.64
C ALA A 114 -37.40 19.82 10.19
N TRP A 115 -37.02 20.92 10.83
CA TRP A 115 -37.34 21.20 12.23
C TRP A 115 -37.91 22.62 12.34
N LYS A 116 -39.21 22.74 12.08
CA LYS A 116 -40.05 23.83 12.57
C LYS A 116 -41.24 23.20 13.28
#